data_AF-H8K8M9-F1
#
_entry.id   AF-H8K8M9-F1
#
_cell.length_a   1.000
_cell.length_b   1.000
_cell.length_c   1.000
_cell.angle_alpha   90.00
_cell.angle_beta   90.00
_cell.angle_gamma   90.00
#
_symmetry.space_group_name_H-M   'P 1'
#
loop_
_entity.id
_entity.type
_entity.pdbx_description
1 polymer ?
#
loop_
_entity_poly.entity_id
_entity_poly.type
_entity_poly.pdbx_seq_one_letter_code
_entity_poly.pdbx_strand_id
1 'polypeptide(L)'
;MLGVNIGIDYIELILFYTLTKIRQSDIIAVERMFKSHLNTKKREKIMGSIAHYWEKQAIEKGRRKEKIIIAKNLIKAGLKTELIIASTGLKKEEIEKLQQIA
;
A
#
# COMPACT_ATOMS: atom_id res chain seq x y z
N MET A 1 17.26 -12.54 31.05
CA MET A 1 17.30 -12.70 29.58
C MET A 1 15.89 -12.55 29.05
N LEU A 2 15.63 -11.47 28.29
CA LEU A 2 14.39 -11.32 27.55
C LEU A 2 14.43 -12.35 26.43
N GLY A 3 13.64 -13.43 26.57
CA GLY A 3 13.48 -14.42 25.52
C GLY A 3 12.85 -13.73 24.32
N VAL A 4 13.68 -13.35 23.35
CA VAL A 4 13.25 -12.94 22.02
C VAL A 4 12.41 -14.11 21.51
N ASN A 5 11.09 -13.91 21.44
CA ASN A 5 10.19 -14.94 20.96
C ASN A 5 10.23 -14.87 19.44
N ILE A 6 11.32 -15.41 18.89
CA ILE A 6 11.68 -15.43 17.48
C ILE A 6 10.46 -15.82 16.63
N GLY A 7 9.62 -16.75 17.10
CA GLY A 7 8.39 -17.16 16.41
C GLY A 7 7.38 -16.02 16.17
N ILE A 8 7.25 -15.05 17.08
CA ILE A 8 6.32 -13.92 16.92
C ILE A 8 6.82 -12.94 15.84
N ASP A 9 8.12 -12.66 15.79
CA ASP A 9 8.69 -11.73 14.83
C ASP A 9 8.62 -12.29 13.40
N TYR A 10 8.83 -13.61 13.24
CA TYR A 10 8.62 -14.29 11.96
C TYR A 10 7.13 -14.32 11.55
N ILE A 11 6.21 -14.50 12.50
CA ILE A 11 4.77 -14.41 12.22
C ILE A 11 4.41 -12.99 11.76
N GLU A 12 4.93 -11.95 12.40
CA GLU A 12 4.72 -10.55 12.02
C GLU A 12 5.26 -10.27 10.60
N LEU A 13 6.44 -10.80 10.26
CA LEU A 13 7.05 -10.69 8.92
C LEU A 13 6.27 -11.47 7.83
N ILE A 14 5.79 -12.68 8.15
CA ILE A 14 5.00 -13.52 7.23
C ILE A 14 3.62 -12.92 6.99
N LEU A 15 2.97 -12.38 8.02
CA LEU A 15 1.72 -11.65 7.89
C LEU A 15 1.91 -10.37 7.08
N PHE A 16 2.99 -9.64 7.34
CA PHE A 16 3.38 -8.45 6.57
C PHE A 16 3.57 -8.76 5.08
N TYR A 17 4.21 -9.88 4.75
CA TYR A 17 4.37 -10.33 3.36
C TYR A 17 3.05 -10.79 2.72
N THR A 18 2.25 -11.57 3.45
CA THR A 18 1.05 -12.22 2.90
C THR A 18 -0.16 -11.27 2.78
N LEU A 19 -0.34 -10.31 3.68
CA LEU A 19 -1.51 -9.40 3.68
C LEU A 19 -1.56 -8.43 2.51
N THR A 20 -0.48 -8.29 1.73
CA THR A 20 -0.48 -7.52 0.47
C THR A 20 -0.87 -8.36 -0.76
N LYS A 21 -1.05 -9.68 -0.58
CA LYS A 21 -1.31 -10.68 -1.64
C LYS A 21 -2.54 -11.58 -1.36
N ILE A 22 -3.20 -11.39 -0.22
CA ILE A 22 -4.32 -12.17 0.29
C ILE A 22 -5.65 -11.64 -0.28
N ARG A 23 -6.57 -12.55 -0.69
CA ARG A 23 -7.93 -12.19 -1.12
C ARG A 23 -8.78 -11.83 0.10
N GLN A 24 -9.85 -11.03 -0.05
CA GLN A 24 -10.70 -10.64 1.09
C GLN A 24 -11.21 -11.83 1.93
N SER A 25 -11.49 -12.98 1.31
CA SER A 25 -11.88 -14.22 2.00
C SER A 25 -10.81 -14.73 2.98
N ASP A 26 -9.55 -14.55 2.63
CA ASP A 26 -8.40 -15.08 3.35
C ASP A 26 -8.07 -14.18 4.57
N ILE A 27 -8.51 -12.90 4.56
CA ILE A 27 -8.44 -11.97 5.71
C ILE A 27 -9.26 -12.50 6.90
N ILE A 28 -10.45 -13.06 6.62
CA ILE A 28 -11.36 -13.58 7.65
C ILE A 28 -10.75 -14.82 8.34
N ALA A 29 -10.03 -15.66 7.59
CA ALA A 29 -9.33 -16.83 8.14
C ALA A 29 -8.16 -16.40 9.04
N VAL A 30 -7.39 -15.40 8.63
CA VAL A 30 -6.30 -14.81 9.43
C VAL A 30 -6.84 -14.19 10.73
N GLU A 31 -7.95 -13.46 10.66
CA GLU A 31 -8.57 -12.86 11.84
C GLU A 31 -9.02 -13.94 12.84
N ARG A 32 -9.62 -15.04 12.36
CA ARG A 32 -10.00 -16.19 13.19
C ARG A 32 -8.79 -16.85 13.85
N MET A 33 -7.70 -17.05 13.11
CA MET A 33 -6.46 -17.61 13.64
C MET A 33 -5.87 -16.74 14.76
N PHE A 34 -5.91 -15.41 14.63
CA PHE A 34 -5.46 -14.51 15.69
C PHE A 34 -6.35 -14.56 16.91
N LYS A 35 -7.68 -14.66 16.74
CA LYS A 35 -8.62 -14.81 17.86
C LYS A 35 -8.34 -16.06 18.68
N SER A 36 -7.94 -17.17 18.06
CA SER A 36 -7.71 -18.44 18.77
C SER A 36 -6.31 -18.56 19.40
N HIS A 37 -5.30 -17.81 18.94
CA HIS A 37 -3.91 -17.98 19.40
C HIS A 37 -3.29 -16.76 20.08
N LEU A 38 -3.90 -15.56 20.00
CA LEU A 38 -3.36 -14.33 20.58
C LEU A 38 -4.25 -13.77 21.68
N ASN A 39 -3.63 -13.35 22.78
CA ASN A 39 -4.31 -12.56 23.79
C ASN A 39 -4.73 -11.19 23.25
N THR A 40 -5.68 -10.54 23.93
CA THR A 40 -6.29 -9.29 23.50
C THR A 40 -5.29 -8.19 23.19
N LYS A 41 -4.31 -7.96 24.06
CA LYS A 41 -3.32 -6.90 23.89
C LYS A 41 -2.41 -7.12 22.67
N LYS A 42 -1.95 -8.35 22.43
CA LYS A 42 -1.12 -8.67 21.26
C LYS A 42 -1.92 -8.59 19.96
N ARG A 43 -3.18 -9.05 20.00
CA ARG A 43 -4.10 -8.98 18.87
C ARG A 43 -4.39 -7.54 18.43
N GLU A 44 -4.73 -6.67 19.38
CA GLU A 44 -5.00 -5.25 19.11
C GLU A 44 -3.79 -4.55 18.50
N LYS A 45 -2.59 -4.81 19.04
CA LYS A 45 -1.35 -4.25 18.48
C LYS A 45 -1.14 -4.69 17.03
N ILE A 46 -1.21 -6.00 16.75
CA ILE A 46 -0.94 -6.53 15.40
C ILE A 46 -1.99 -6.06 14.40
N MET A 47 -3.28 -6.17 14.75
CA MET A 47 -4.37 -5.74 13.87
C MET A 47 -4.36 -4.23 13.63
N GLY A 48 -4.04 -3.42 14.65
CA GLY A 48 -3.89 -1.97 14.52
C GLY A 48 -2.75 -1.59 13.57
N SER A 49 -1.58 -2.24 13.69
CA SER A 49 -0.45 -2.03 12.78
C SER A 49 -0.80 -2.38 11.33
N ILE A 50 -1.51 -3.49 11.11
CA ILE A 50 -1.98 -3.91 9.79
C ILE A 50 -2.95 -2.89 9.20
N ALA A 51 -3.97 -2.48 9.98
CA ALA A 51 -4.96 -1.51 9.54
C ALA A 51 -4.32 -0.18 9.15
N HIS A 52 -3.42 0.34 10.00
CA HIS A 52 -2.70 1.59 9.72
C HIS A 52 -1.85 1.51 8.45
N TYR A 53 -1.17 0.38 8.23
CA TYR A 53 -0.38 0.18 7.01
C TYR A 53 -1.26 0.12 5.76
N TRP A 54 -2.39 -0.60 5.80
CA TRP A 54 -3.32 -0.66 4.67
C TRP A 54 -3.93 0.70 4.34
N GLU A 55 -4.31 1.46 5.35
CA GLU A 55 -4.78 2.84 5.19
C GLU A 55 -3.71 3.69 4.47
N LYS A 56 -2.46 3.65 4.95
CA LYS A 56 -1.35 4.37 4.33
C LYS A 56 -1.13 3.96 2.87
N GLN A 57 -1.17 2.66 2.57
CA GLN A 57 -1.02 2.15 1.21
C GLN A 57 -2.19 2.55 0.31
N ALA A 58 -3.42 2.54 0.82
CA ALA A 58 -4.60 2.97 0.08
C ALA A 58 -4.52 4.45 -0.27
N ILE A 59 -4.12 5.29 0.67
CA ILE A 59 -3.90 6.73 0.47
C ILE A 59 -2.81 6.96 -0.59
N GLU A 60 -1.67 6.29 -0.48
CA GLU A 60 -0.57 6.47 -1.45
C GLU A 60 -0.97 6.00 -2.86
N LYS A 61 -1.68 4.86 -2.97
CA LYS A 61 -2.22 4.38 -4.24
C LYS A 61 -3.25 5.36 -4.82
N GLY A 62 -4.08 5.97 -3.98
CA GLY A 62 -5.02 7.02 -4.36
C GLY A 62 -4.30 8.24 -4.94
N ARG A 63 -3.33 8.78 -4.20
CA ARG A 63 -2.48 9.91 -4.65
C ARG A 63 -1.76 9.60 -5.95
N ARG A 64 -1.21 8.39 -6.10
CA ARG A 64 -0.53 7.97 -7.33
C ARG A 64 -1.48 7.95 -8.52
N LYS A 65 -2.70 7.44 -8.35
CA LYS A 65 -3.74 7.43 -9.39
C LYS A 65 -4.17 8.84 -9.78
N GLU A 66 -4.40 9.71 -8.81
CA GLU A 66 -4.76 11.11 -9.02
C GLU A 66 -3.70 11.84 -9.86
N LYS A 67 -2.41 11.70 -9.51
CA LYS A 67 -1.29 12.24 -10.29
C LYS A 67 -1.31 11.78 -11.76
N ILE A 68 -1.64 10.51 -12.01
CA ILE A 68 -1.75 9.96 -13.38
C ILE A 68 -2.92 10.57 -14.13
N ILE A 69 -4.08 10.72 -13.48
CA ILE A 69 -5.27 11.33 -14.08
C ILE A 69 -4.99 12.79 -14.46
N ILE A 70 -4.39 13.55 -13.54
CA ILE A 70 -3.98 14.94 -13.81
C ILE A 70 -3.01 14.99 -14.98
N ALA A 71 -1.94 14.17 -14.97
CA ALA A 71 -0.98 14.11 -16.07
C ALA A 71 -1.65 13.84 -17.42
N LYS A 72 -2.56 12.86 -17.50
CA LYS A 72 -3.32 12.55 -18.72
C LYS A 72 -4.16 13.73 -19.20
N ASN A 73 -4.81 14.45 -18.29
CA ASN A 73 -5.62 15.62 -18.65
C ASN A 73 -4.75 16.76 -19.18
N LEU A 74 -3.59 17.01 -18.56
CA LEU A 74 -2.65 18.05 -19.01
C LEU A 74 -1.99 17.70 -20.35
N ILE A 75 -1.67 16.42 -20.59
CA ILE A 75 -1.20 15.93 -21.90
C ILE A 75 -2.26 16.20 -22.97
N LYS A 76 -3.52 15.85 -22.72
CA LYS A 76 -4.65 16.11 -23.63
C LYS A 76 -4.87 17.60 -23.91
N ALA A 77 -4.54 18.46 -22.95
CA ALA A 77 -4.58 19.91 -23.11
C ALA A 77 -3.37 20.48 -23.88
N GLY A 78 -2.41 19.65 -24.31
CA GLY A 78 -1.25 20.06 -25.09
C GLY A 78 -0.16 20.78 -24.28
N LEU A 79 -0.13 20.59 -22.96
CA LEU A 79 0.89 21.24 -22.12
C LEU A 79 2.27 20.60 -22.28
N LYS A 80 3.30 21.41 -22.07
CA LYS A 80 4.71 20.97 -22.15
C LYS A 80 5.05 19.97 -21.04
N THR A 81 5.90 19.00 -21.37
CA THR A 81 6.34 17.92 -20.47
C THR A 81 6.92 18.47 -19.17
N GLU A 82 7.72 19.54 -19.21
CA GLU A 82 8.33 20.14 -18.02
C GLU A 82 7.28 20.67 -17.03
N LEU A 83 6.22 21.30 -17.55
CA LEU A 83 5.12 21.81 -16.72
C LEU A 83 4.32 20.65 -16.11
N ILE A 84 4.08 19.59 -16.87
CA ILE A 84 3.37 18.40 -16.38
C ILE A 84 4.17 17.72 -15.26
N ILE A 85 5.49 17.59 -15.42
CA ILE A 85 6.40 17.07 -14.39
C ILE A 85 6.31 17.94 -13.13
N ALA A 86 6.42 19.27 -13.26
CA ALA A 86 6.36 20.19 -12.13
C ALA A 86 5.00 20.14 -11.41
N SER A 87 3.89 20.04 -12.14
CA SER A 87 2.54 20.02 -11.56
C SER A 87 2.16 18.69 -10.91
N THR A 88 2.71 17.56 -11.37
CA THR A 88 2.31 16.22 -10.91
C THR A 88 3.35 15.53 -10.02
N GLY A 89 4.61 15.97 -10.10
CA GLY A 89 5.75 15.33 -9.46
C GLY A 89 6.04 13.92 -10.00
N LEU A 90 5.56 13.59 -11.20
CA LEU A 90 5.89 12.36 -11.90
C LEU A 90 7.23 12.49 -12.62
N LYS A 91 7.93 11.36 -12.77
CA LYS A 91 9.20 11.35 -13.50
C LYS A 91 8.96 11.50 -14.99
N LYS A 92 9.96 12.00 -15.70
CA LYS A 92 9.89 12.21 -17.16
C LYS A 92 9.52 10.92 -17.89
N GLU A 93 10.11 9.79 -17.51
CA GLU A 93 9.86 8.49 -18.15
C GLU A 93 8.41 8.03 -17.95
N GLU A 94 7.76 8.45 -16.86
CA GLU A 94 6.36 8.13 -16.58
C GLU A 94 5.42 8.98 -17.46
N ILE A 95 5.77 10.25 -17.69
CA ILE A 95 5.03 11.13 -18.61
C ILE A 95 5.15 10.64 -20.05
N GLU A 96 6.36 10.29 -20.49
CA GLU A 96 6.62 9.76 -21.84
C GLU A 96 5.81 8.48 -22.12
N LYS A 97 5.74 7.57 -21.15
CA LYS A 97 4.89 6.37 -21.25
C LYS A 97 3.41 6.72 -21.36
N LEU A 98 2.94 7.73 -20.64
CA LEU A 98 1.53 8.15 -20.71
C LEU A 98 1.19 8.80 -22.06
N GLN A 99 2.13 9.48 -22.70
CA GLN A 99 1.97 10.09 -24.03
C GLN A 99 1.86 9.04 -25.15
N GLN A 100 2.48 7.87 -24.99
CA GLN A 100 2.37 6.77 -25.98
C GLN A 100 1.00 6.09 -25.98
N ILE A 101 0.18 6.31 -24.94
CA ILE A 101 -1.12 5.65 -24.73
C ILE A 101 -2.29 6.67 -24.84
N ALA A 102 -1.97 7.97 -24.92
CA ALA A 102 -2.94 9.06 -24.96
C ALA A 102 -3.32 9.42 -26.41
#